data_AF-A0A914QK88-F1
#
_entry.id   AF-A0A914QK88-F1
#
_cell.length_a   1.000
_cell.length_b   1.000
_cell.length_c   1.000
_cell.angle_alpha   90.00
_cell.angle_beta   90.00
_cell.angle_gamma   90.00
#
_symmetry.space_group_name_H-M   'P 1'
#
loop_
_entity.id
_entity.type
_entity.pdbx_description
1 polymer ?
#
loop_
_entity_poly.entity_id
_entity_poly.type
_entity_poly.pdbx_seq_one_letter_code
_entity_poly.pdbx_strand_id
1 'polypeptide(L)'
;MQCIYGISALKTKGNQPTICTGFNPNGNGSNFWMQLNENQGKLNNEKIDADNSSSAIAVSLTTHLEPKEKRDLEFALTWHMPTVSFGTKQRTFNRWYTRFFGTDPTAVKNIAEHALTNYKKWEECIDEWQNPILRHPNLPKWFKSALFNELYFLSDGGTVWFDFDKNWSGQEKQLSEYTSNLLKEYGRFGYLESWEYRMYNTYDVHFYASFALAELFPKLEHVLQAEMIPHDLGNPACEPWLLTNAYVMHNTALWKDLNLKYVLTSYRDYFCMLKKDKTFLEFTWPSVKALIEEGLANWDRDGK
;
A
#
# COMPACT_ATOMS: atom_id res chain seq x y z
N MET A 1 10.07 3.58 16.15
CA MET A 1 10.46 3.07 14.82
C MET A 1 11.10 4.22 14.07
N GLN A 2 12.27 4.01 13.47
CA GLN A 2 12.99 5.06 12.76
C GLN A 2 12.39 5.22 11.36
N CYS A 3 12.05 6.46 10.98
CA CYS A 3 11.67 6.82 9.63
C CYS A 3 12.66 7.88 9.14
N ILE A 4 13.23 7.66 7.96
CA ILE A 4 14.19 8.59 7.34
C ILE A 4 13.53 9.17 6.09
N TYR A 5 13.35 10.48 6.07
CA TYR A 5 12.85 11.20 4.90
C TYR A 5 14.01 11.69 4.04
N GLY A 6 13.80 11.70 2.73
CA GLY A 6 14.73 12.25 1.75
C GLY A 6 13.97 13.11 0.75
N ILE A 7 14.46 14.32 0.49
CA ILE A 7 14.07 15.13 -0.66
C ILE A 7 15.27 15.21 -1.59
N SER A 8 15.04 15.00 -2.89
CA SER A 8 16.09 14.92 -3.90
C SER A 8 15.68 15.67 -5.15
N ALA A 9 16.66 16.13 -5.91
CA ALA A 9 16.44 16.85 -7.16
C ALA A 9 17.38 16.34 -8.25
N LEU A 10 16.90 16.25 -9.49
CA LEU A 10 17.69 15.75 -10.61
C LEU A 10 18.58 16.85 -11.19
N LYS A 11 19.89 16.66 -11.07
CA LYS A 11 20.88 17.54 -11.72
C LYS A 11 20.90 17.29 -13.24
N THR A 12 20.71 18.36 -14.01
CA THR A 12 20.84 18.37 -15.47
C THR A 12 21.91 19.38 -15.89
N LYS A 13 22.23 19.46 -17.18
CA LYS A 13 23.19 20.46 -17.70
C LYS A 13 22.70 21.90 -17.54
N GLY A 14 21.38 22.12 -17.44
CA GLY A 14 20.76 23.44 -17.38
C GLY A 14 20.38 23.90 -15.97
N ASN A 15 20.64 23.09 -14.94
CA ASN A 15 20.27 23.43 -13.57
C ASN A 15 21.41 23.19 -12.57
N GLN A 16 21.35 23.90 -11.45
CA GLN A 16 22.30 23.74 -10.35
C GLN A 16 21.52 23.41 -9.07
N PRO A 17 21.61 22.18 -8.55
CA PRO A 17 21.04 21.86 -7.25
C PRO A 17 21.88 22.45 -6.12
N THR A 18 21.20 22.98 -5.12
CA THR A 18 21.76 23.44 -3.85
C THR A 18 20.89 22.94 -2.72
N ILE A 19 21.48 22.68 -1.55
CA ILE A 19 20.75 22.10 -0.42
C ILE A 19 20.92 22.93 0.85
N CYS A 20 19.99 22.76 1.79
CA CYS A 20 20.15 23.13 3.18
C CYS A 20 20.06 21.84 4.00
N THR A 21 21.13 21.52 4.72
CA THR A 21 21.26 20.25 5.46
C THR A 21 20.59 20.30 6.83
N GLY A 22 20.05 21.46 7.22
CA GLY A 22 19.30 21.64 8.44
C GLY A 22 18.87 23.08 8.63
N PHE A 23 17.60 23.32 8.88
CA PHE A 23 17.10 24.59 9.43
C PHE A 23 16.05 24.33 10.52
N ASN A 24 15.82 25.30 11.41
CA ASN A 24 14.83 25.16 12.48
C ASN A 24 13.39 25.35 11.92
N PRO A 25 12.57 24.30 11.84
CA PRO A 25 11.21 24.41 11.32
C PRO A 25 10.24 25.10 12.30
N ASN A 26 10.62 25.23 13.57
CA ASN A 26 9.81 25.88 14.61
C ASN A 26 10.12 27.39 14.74
N GLY A 27 11.14 27.87 14.03
CA GLY A 27 11.47 29.29 13.97
C GLY A 27 10.58 30.05 12.97
N ASN A 28 10.86 31.34 12.80
CA ASN A 28 10.19 32.18 11.79
C ASN A 28 10.71 31.95 10.35
N GLY A 29 11.80 31.17 10.19
CA GLY A 29 12.44 30.89 8.92
C GLY A 29 13.14 32.08 8.26
N SER A 30 13.34 33.21 8.95
CA SER A 30 13.80 34.45 8.31
C SER A 30 15.17 34.31 7.67
N ASN A 31 16.13 33.66 8.34
CA ASN A 31 17.49 33.48 7.81
C ASN A 31 17.52 32.53 6.60
N PHE A 32 16.69 31.49 6.61
CA PHE A 32 16.50 30.60 5.47
C PHE A 32 15.96 31.36 4.25
N TRP A 33 14.90 32.16 4.45
CA TRP A 33 14.29 32.95 3.38
C TRP A 33 15.18 34.10 2.90
N MET A 34 15.91 34.77 3.81
CA MET A 34 16.89 35.81 3.45
C MET A 34 18.00 35.23 2.60
N GLN A 35 18.55 34.05 2.95
CA GLN A 35 19.56 33.39 2.12
C GLN A 35 19.05 33.11 0.71
N LEU A 36 17.84 32.54 0.56
CA LEU A 36 17.25 32.31 -0.75
C LEU A 36 17.08 33.60 -1.55
N ASN A 37 16.65 34.68 -0.90
CA ASN A 37 16.48 35.97 -1.55
C ASN A 37 17.81 36.59 -2.00
N GLU A 38 18.83 36.58 -1.13
CA GLU A 38 20.15 37.19 -1.39
C GLU A 38 20.96 36.39 -2.41
N ASN A 39 20.83 35.06 -2.41
CA ASN A 39 21.59 34.16 -3.29
C ASN A 39 20.83 33.76 -4.55
N GLN A 40 19.86 34.57 -5.00
CA GLN A 40 19.12 34.34 -6.25
C GLN A 40 18.48 32.94 -6.32
N GLY A 41 17.87 32.50 -5.21
CA GLY A 41 17.21 31.21 -5.07
C GLY A 41 18.13 30.03 -4.75
N LYS A 42 19.44 30.27 -4.50
CA LYS A 42 20.41 29.21 -4.17
C LYS A 42 20.61 29.07 -2.66
N LEU A 43 20.87 27.84 -2.22
CA LEU A 43 21.24 27.49 -0.85
C LEU A 43 22.77 27.25 -0.74
N ASN A 44 23.31 27.33 0.47
CA ASN A 44 24.77 27.26 0.70
C ASN A 44 25.32 25.87 1.04
N ASN A 45 24.53 24.80 0.97
CA ASN A 45 24.92 23.44 1.38
C ASN A 45 25.30 23.32 2.88
N GLU A 46 24.78 24.22 3.70
CA GLU A 46 25.07 24.34 5.13
C GLU A 46 23.79 24.29 5.97
N LYS A 47 23.96 24.24 7.29
CA LYS A 47 22.87 24.38 8.27
C LYS A 47 22.60 25.86 8.53
N ILE A 48 21.33 26.22 8.69
CA ILE A 48 20.85 27.58 8.97
C ILE A 48 20.08 27.55 10.29
N ASP A 49 20.67 28.03 11.37
CA ASP A 49 20.06 28.09 12.70
C ASP A 49 19.46 26.77 13.20
N ALA A 50 20.03 25.64 12.74
CA ALA A 50 19.54 24.33 13.13
C ALA A 50 19.94 24.02 14.57
N ASP A 51 18.95 23.88 15.46
CA ASP A 51 19.14 23.33 16.79
C ASP A 51 19.20 21.80 16.75
N ASN A 52 19.79 21.20 17.79
CA ASN A 52 19.88 19.74 17.93
C ASN A 52 18.51 19.07 18.21
N SER A 53 17.45 19.83 18.48
CA SER A 53 16.13 19.32 18.88
C SER A 53 15.16 19.09 17.70
N SER A 54 15.23 19.91 16.65
CA SER A 54 14.36 19.81 15.48
C SER A 54 15.03 20.42 14.25
N SER A 55 15.16 19.63 13.18
CA SER A 55 15.81 20.07 11.95
C SER A 55 15.03 19.61 10.73
N ALA A 56 14.81 20.54 9.79
CA ALA A 56 14.25 20.28 8.48
C ALA A 56 15.31 20.48 7.39
N ILE A 57 15.12 19.86 6.23
CA ILE A 57 16.03 19.95 5.08
C ILE A 57 15.36 20.65 3.91
N ALA A 58 16.14 21.24 3.02
CA ALA A 58 15.63 21.84 1.79
C ALA A 58 16.52 21.52 0.60
N VAL A 59 15.92 21.49 -0.59
CA VAL A 59 16.61 21.37 -1.87
C VAL A 59 16.06 22.43 -2.80
N SER A 60 16.95 23.14 -3.49
CA SER A 60 16.62 24.13 -4.50
C SER A 60 17.27 23.78 -5.83
N LEU A 61 16.52 23.92 -6.92
CA LEU A 61 17.01 23.89 -8.29
C LEU A 61 16.87 25.27 -8.89
N THR A 62 17.97 25.82 -9.40
CA THR A 62 17.95 27.08 -10.17
C THR A 62 18.29 26.80 -11.63
N THR A 63 17.53 27.38 -12.55
CA THR A 63 17.77 27.34 -13.99
C THR A 63 17.52 28.71 -14.61
N HIS A 64 18.18 28.98 -15.74
CA HIS A 64 17.93 30.18 -16.54
C HIS A 64 17.01 29.82 -17.70
N LEU A 65 16.07 30.72 -18.02
CA LEU A 65 15.12 30.56 -19.12
C LEU A 65 15.21 31.76 -20.06
N GLU A 66 15.45 31.48 -21.32
CA GLU A 66 15.31 32.45 -22.40
C GLU A 66 13.83 32.74 -22.70
N PRO A 67 13.49 33.87 -23.35
CA PRO A 67 12.12 34.17 -23.74
C PRO A 67 11.50 33.03 -24.57
N LYS A 68 10.34 32.52 -24.10
CA LYS A 68 9.59 31.39 -24.68
C LYS A 68 10.22 30.00 -24.47
N GLU A 69 11.32 29.89 -23.74
CA GLU A 69 11.89 28.60 -23.34
C GLU A 69 11.01 27.88 -22.30
N LYS A 70 11.06 26.56 -22.30
CA LYS A 70 10.47 25.69 -21.27
C LYS A 70 11.53 24.73 -20.75
N ARG A 71 11.51 24.48 -19.44
CA ARG A 71 12.36 23.51 -18.75
C ARG A 71 11.55 22.79 -17.70
N ASP A 72 11.82 21.50 -17.55
CA ASP A 72 11.28 20.66 -16.49
C ASP A 72 12.34 20.50 -15.39
N LEU A 73 11.91 20.50 -14.13
CA LEU A 73 12.76 20.44 -12.95
C LEU A 73 12.23 19.37 -11.99
N GLU A 74 13.02 18.31 -11.82
CA GLU A 74 12.48 17.09 -11.24
C GLU A 74 12.91 16.92 -9.80
N PHE A 75 11.95 16.60 -8.95
CA PHE A 75 12.13 16.34 -7.52
C PHE A 75 11.53 14.99 -7.13
N ALA A 76 12.09 14.39 -6.08
CA ALA A 76 11.54 13.19 -5.46
C ALA A 76 11.48 13.39 -3.94
N LEU A 77 10.31 13.11 -3.36
CA LEU A 77 10.13 12.90 -1.93
C LEU A 77 10.14 11.40 -1.66
N THR A 78 10.93 10.98 -0.69
CA THR A 78 11.09 9.59 -0.29
C THR A 78 11.05 9.46 1.21
N TRP A 79 10.58 8.33 1.69
CA TRP A 79 10.63 7.97 3.09
C TRP A 79 11.01 6.50 3.22
N HIS A 80 11.87 6.21 4.19
CA HIS A 80 12.36 4.89 4.50
C HIS A 80 11.98 4.55 5.94
N MET A 81 10.94 3.73 6.09
CA MET A 81 10.44 3.20 7.36
C MET A 81 10.27 1.68 7.20
N PRO A 82 11.38 0.92 7.22
CA PRO A 82 11.41 -0.46 6.73
C PRO A 82 10.61 -1.42 7.62
N THR A 83 10.59 -1.14 8.92
CA THR A 83 9.95 -1.97 9.93
C THR A 83 8.74 -1.28 10.53
N VAL A 84 7.67 -2.05 10.73
CA VAL A 84 6.49 -1.61 11.47
C VAL A 84 6.10 -2.61 12.55
N SER A 85 5.43 -2.13 13.58
CA SER A 85 4.76 -2.95 14.59
C SER A 85 3.37 -2.41 14.88
N PHE A 86 2.46 -3.30 15.26
CA PHE A 86 1.11 -2.96 15.70
C PHE A 86 1.06 -2.73 17.20
N GLY A 87 -0.13 -2.41 17.72
CA GLY A 87 -0.34 -1.87 19.05
C GLY A 87 0.51 -2.47 20.16
N THR A 88 0.33 -3.77 20.47
CA THR A 88 1.05 -4.41 21.59
C THR A 88 2.53 -4.69 21.33
N LYS A 89 3.00 -4.43 20.11
CA LYS A 89 4.39 -4.62 19.67
C LYS A 89 4.90 -6.03 19.91
N GLN A 90 4.02 -7.04 19.85
CA GLN A 90 4.40 -8.44 19.97
C GLN A 90 5.22 -8.88 18.75
N ARG A 91 4.91 -8.31 17.57
CA ARG A 91 5.57 -8.63 16.32
C ARG A 91 6.07 -7.39 15.59
N THR A 92 7.12 -7.59 14.81
CA THR A 92 7.68 -6.60 13.88
C THR A 92 7.62 -7.16 12.47
N PHE A 93 7.23 -6.32 11.52
CA PHE A 93 7.02 -6.68 10.13
C PHE A 93 7.94 -5.82 9.24
N ASN A 94 8.58 -6.44 8.26
CA ASN A 94 9.29 -5.73 7.21
C ASN A 94 8.30 -5.36 6.10
N ARG A 95 8.28 -4.10 5.67
CA ARG A 95 7.46 -3.65 4.54
C ARG A 95 7.95 -4.27 3.24
N TRP A 96 7.04 -4.64 2.34
CA TRP A 96 7.35 -5.32 1.09
C TRP A 96 8.49 -4.69 0.27
N TYR A 97 8.52 -3.35 0.20
CA TYR A 97 9.55 -2.64 -0.56
C TYR A 97 10.98 -2.93 -0.08
N THR A 98 11.18 -3.36 1.18
CA THR A 98 12.51 -3.69 1.72
C THR A 98 13.14 -4.87 1.01
N ARG A 99 12.37 -5.69 0.30
CA ARG A 99 12.89 -6.77 -0.55
C ARG A 99 13.78 -6.24 -1.68
N PHE A 100 13.53 -5.01 -2.14
CA PHE A 100 14.28 -4.38 -3.23
C PHE A 100 15.38 -3.44 -2.74
N PHE A 101 15.16 -2.77 -1.59
CA PHE A 101 16.06 -1.72 -1.10
C PHE A 101 16.78 -2.06 0.22
N GLY A 102 16.43 -3.18 0.84
CA GLY A 102 16.90 -3.56 2.17
C GLY A 102 16.27 -2.74 3.30
N THR A 103 16.81 -2.91 4.50
CA THR A 103 16.39 -2.21 5.73
C THR A 103 17.45 -1.23 6.24
N ASP A 104 18.54 -1.05 5.49
CA ASP A 104 19.64 -0.17 5.87
C ASP A 104 19.22 1.31 5.72
N PRO A 105 19.59 2.21 6.65
CA PRO A 105 19.31 3.63 6.55
C PRO A 105 19.68 4.30 5.22
N THR A 106 20.71 3.81 4.52
CA THR A 106 21.14 4.34 3.22
C THR A 106 20.15 4.04 2.09
N ALA A 107 19.18 3.14 2.30
CA ALA A 107 18.16 2.79 1.32
C ALA A 107 17.33 4.00 0.86
N VAL A 108 17.15 5.03 1.69
CA VAL A 108 16.42 6.26 1.31
C VAL A 108 17.03 6.92 0.07
N LYS A 109 18.37 6.92 -0.04
CA LYS A 109 19.08 7.45 -1.21
C LYS A 109 18.81 6.59 -2.44
N ASN A 110 18.89 5.26 -2.29
CA ASN A 110 18.68 4.32 -3.38
C ASN A 110 17.24 4.40 -3.92
N ILE A 111 16.25 4.60 -3.04
CA ILE A 111 14.85 4.81 -3.43
C ILE A 111 14.71 6.12 -4.23
N ALA A 112 15.32 7.22 -3.78
CA ALA A 112 15.26 8.50 -4.46
C ALA A 112 15.94 8.45 -5.85
N GLU A 113 17.10 7.82 -5.94
CA GLU A 113 17.81 7.59 -7.20
C GLU A 113 17.00 6.72 -8.15
N HIS A 114 16.38 5.65 -7.64
CA HIS A 114 15.49 4.80 -8.42
C HIS A 114 14.30 5.59 -8.97
N ALA A 115 13.66 6.43 -8.16
CA ALA A 115 12.53 7.26 -8.59
C ALA A 115 12.93 8.26 -9.69
N LEU A 116 13.98 9.06 -9.46
CA LEU A 116 14.43 10.07 -10.43
C LEU A 116 14.97 9.46 -11.73
N THR A 117 15.38 8.20 -11.71
CA THR A 117 15.86 7.50 -12.92
C THR A 117 14.72 6.86 -13.72
N ASN A 118 13.61 6.48 -13.07
CA ASN A 118 12.57 5.66 -13.70
C ASN A 118 11.21 6.36 -13.87
N TYR A 119 11.00 7.57 -13.32
CA TYR A 119 9.69 8.24 -13.31
C TYR A 119 9.03 8.34 -14.70
N LYS A 120 9.79 8.64 -15.77
CA LYS A 120 9.25 8.73 -17.14
C LYS A 120 8.63 7.42 -17.61
N LYS A 121 9.30 6.31 -17.32
CA LYS A 121 8.75 4.97 -17.61
C LYS A 121 7.49 4.71 -16.78
N TRP A 122 7.43 5.21 -15.55
CA TRP A 122 6.23 5.08 -14.72
C TRP A 122 5.08 5.92 -15.27
N GLU A 123 5.33 7.14 -15.74
CA GLU A 123 4.34 7.97 -16.42
C GLU A 123 3.79 7.27 -17.67
N GLU A 124 4.66 6.71 -18.50
CA GLU A 124 4.27 5.90 -19.67
C GLU A 124 3.39 4.71 -19.26
N CYS A 125 3.81 3.93 -18.26
CA CYS A 125 3.01 2.80 -17.77
C CYS A 125 1.67 3.25 -17.19
N ILE A 126 1.61 4.37 -16.47
CA ILE A 126 0.36 4.94 -15.93
C ILE A 126 -0.58 5.33 -17.07
N ASP A 127 -0.07 6.04 -18.07
CA ASP A 127 -0.82 6.41 -19.25
C ASP A 127 -1.34 5.17 -20.00
N GLU A 128 -0.51 4.14 -20.17
CA GLU A 128 -0.87 2.91 -20.88
C GLU A 128 -2.10 2.22 -20.30
N TRP A 129 -2.18 2.07 -18.97
CA TRP A 129 -3.32 1.38 -18.35
C TRP A 129 -4.57 2.28 -18.24
N GLN A 130 -4.41 3.59 -18.09
CA GLN A 130 -5.54 4.52 -17.97
C GLN A 130 -6.18 4.86 -19.34
N ASN A 131 -5.37 4.97 -20.40
CA ASN A 131 -5.80 5.46 -21.70
C ASN A 131 -6.98 4.69 -22.34
N PRO A 132 -7.09 3.35 -22.26
CA PRO A 132 -8.23 2.62 -22.81
C PRO A 132 -9.58 3.11 -22.26
N ILE A 133 -9.63 3.42 -20.97
CA ILE A 133 -10.83 3.96 -20.29
C ILE A 133 -10.96 5.46 -20.59
N LEU A 134 -9.89 6.24 -20.44
CA LEU A 134 -9.92 7.69 -20.63
C LEU A 134 -10.35 8.10 -22.04
N ARG A 135 -9.91 7.36 -23.06
CA ARG A 135 -10.23 7.61 -24.47
C ARG A 135 -11.54 6.97 -24.92
N HIS A 136 -12.20 6.18 -24.08
CA HIS A 136 -13.45 5.52 -24.45
C HIS A 136 -14.55 6.57 -24.74
N PRO A 137 -15.13 6.58 -25.95
CA PRO A 137 -16.02 7.67 -26.39
C PRO A 137 -17.38 7.65 -25.67
N ASN A 138 -17.84 6.47 -25.25
CA ASN A 138 -19.16 6.30 -24.63
C ASN A 138 -19.14 6.42 -23.10
N LEU A 139 -17.96 6.56 -22.47
CA LEU A 139 -17.87 6.70 -21.01
C LEU A 139 -17.90 8.19 -20.64
N PRO A 140 -18.84 8.64 -19.78
CA PRO A 140 -18.92 10.03 -19.39
C PRO A 140 -17.74 10.43 -18.49
N LYS A 141 -17.37 11.71 -18.52
CA LYS A 141 -16.20 12.24 -17.78
C LYS A 141 -16.29 12.01 -16.27
N TRP A 142 -17.48 12.16 -15.68
CA TRP A 142 -17.67 11.95 -14.25
C TRP A 142 -17.41 10.49 -13.84
N PHE A 143 -17.77 9.53 -14.69
CA PHE A 143 -17.57 8.11 -14.40
C PHE A 143 -16.09 7.75 -14.44
N LYS A 144 -15.35 8.26 -15.44
CA LYS A 144 -13.89 8.10 -15.53
C LYS A 144 -13.21 8.68 -14.28
N SER A 145 -13.64 9.87 -13.86
CA SER A 145 -13.13 10.53 -12.65
C SER A 145 -13.36 9.67 -11.41
N ALA A 146 -14.58 9.19 -11.18
CA ALA A 146 -14.89 8.34 -10.04
C ALA A 146 -14.07 7.03 -10.10
N LEU A 147 -14.07 6.34 -11.23
CA LEU A 147 -13.40 5.06 -11.39
C LEU A 147 -11.90 5.10 -11.03
N PHE A 148 -11.18 6.16 -11.42
CA PHE A 148 -9.77 6.29 -11.07
C PHE A 148 -9.55 6.86 -9.68
N ASN A 149 -10.31 7.88 -9.27
CA ASN A 149 -10.06 8.54 -8.00
C ASN A 149 -10.46 7.67 -6.81
N GLU A 150 -11.47 6.81 -6.91
CA GLU A 150 -11.82 5.87 -5.83
C GLU A 150 -10.71 4.83 -5.55
N LEU A 151 -9.77 4.61 -6.48
CA LEU A 151 -8.61 3.73 -6.26
C LEU A 151 -7.63 4.28 -5.22
N TYR A 152 -7.76 5.55 -4.81
CA TYR A 152 -6.92 6.13 -3.74
C TYR A 152 -6.93 5.26 -2.47
N PHE A 153 -8.06 4.63 -2.18
CA PHE A 153 -8.25 3.83 -0.98
C PHE A 153 -7.34 2.59 -0.93
N LEU A 154 -6.87 2.08 -2.08
CA LEU A 154 -5.87 1.00 -2.12
C LEU A 154 -4.54 1.41 -1.47
N SER A 155 -4.22 2.71 -1.48
CA SER A 155 -3.01 3.26 -0.84
C SER A 155 -3.31 3.90 0.51
N ASP A 156 -4.43 4.62 0.63
CA ASP A 156 -4.76 5.43 1.80
C ASP A 156 -5.70 4.74 2.81
N GLY A 157 -6.21 3.55 2.49
CA GLY A 157 -7.09 2.75 3.36
C GLY A 157 -6.35 2.07 4.52
N GLY A 158 -5.30 2.69 5.07
CA GLY A 158 -4.45 2.07 6.10
C GLY A 158 -3.69 0.83 5.60
N THR A 159 -3.37 0.79 4.31
CA THR A 159 -2.78 -0.37 3.64
C THR A 159 -1.44 -0.79 4.22
N VAL A 160 -1.28 -2.09 4.41
CA VAL A 160 -0.05 -2.75 4.81
C VAL A 160 0.31 -3.82 3.79
N TRP A 161 1.60 -3.86 3.45
CA TRP A 161 2.16 -4.89 2.58
C TRP A 161 3.50 -5.31 3.15
N PHE A 162 3.61 -6.57 3.55
CA PHE A 162 4.76 -7.10 4.29
C PHE A 162 5.48 -8.21 3.53
N ASP A 163 6.80 -8.23 3.66
CA ASP A 163 7.61 -9.36 3.20
C ASP A 163 7.43 -10.55 4.14
N PHE A 164 7.53 -11.76 3.60
CA PHE A 164 7.23 -12.98 4.34
C PHE A 164 8.25 -13.25 5.46
N ASP A 165 7.76 -13.51 6.67
CA ASP A 165 8.57 -14.03 7.77
C ASP A 165 8.25 -15.51 8.03
N LYS A 166 9.28 -16.37 7.93
CA LYS A 166 9.20 -17.80 8.24
C LYS A 166 8.72 -18.10 9.67
N ASN A 167 8.87 -17.16 10.60
CA ASN A 167 8.42 -17.31 11.98
C ASN A 167 6.89 -17.29 12.11
N TRP A 168 6.16 -16.75 11.12
CA TRP A 168 4.70 -16.72 11.15
C TRP A 168 4.10 -18.12 11.22
N SER A 169 4.68 -19.10 10.52
CA SER A 169 4.17 -20.49 10.54
C SER A 169 4.21 -21.13 11.94
N GLY A 170 5.10 -20.67 12.83
CA GLY A 170 5.13 -21.12 14.24
C GLY A 170 4.14 -20.38 15.15
N GLN A 171 3.64 -19.22 14.72
CA GLN A 171 2.75 -18.34 15.50
C GLN A 171 1.30 -18.42 15.05
N GLU A 172 1.07 -18.67 13.76
CA GLU A 172 -0.23 -18.69 13.08
C GLU A 172 -0.52 -20.12 12.64
N LYS A 173 -1.15 -20.90 13.52
CA LYS A 173 -1.45 -22.33 13.26
C LYS A 173 -2.37 -22.55 12.06
N GLN A 174 -3.13 -21.53 11.69
CA GLN A 174 -4.05 -21.54 10.54
C GLN A 174 -3.33 -21.35 9.20
N LEU A 175 -2.04 -20.95 9.20
CA LEU A 175 -1.32 -20.65 7.97
C LEU A 175 -0.94 -21.94 7.25
N SER A 176 -1.61 -22.22 6.12
CA SER A 176 -1.32 -23.39 5.31
C SER A 176 0.01 -23.28 4.55
N GLU A 177 0.52 -24.41 4.06
CA GLU A 177 1.69 -24.42 3.16
C GLU A 177 1.40 -23.65 1.86
N TYR A 178 0.19 -23.81 1.32
CA TYR A 178 -0.28 -23.09 0.13
C TYR A 178 -0.21 -21.58 0.33
N THR A 179 -0.84 -21.08 1.41
CA THR A 179 -0.84 -19.66 1.77
C THR A 179 0.59 -19.17 2.02
N SER A 180 1.41 -19.94 2.76
CA SER A 180 2.81 -19.58 3.02
C SER A 180 3.62 -19.42 1.74
N ASN A 181 3.40 -20.26 0.72
CA ASN A 181 4.10 -20.16 -0.56
C ASN A 181 3.66 -18.92 -1.35
N LEU A 182 2.36 -18.58 -1.33
CA LEU A 182 1.88 -17.32 -1.91
C LEU A 182 2.49 -16.10 -1.22
N LEU A 183 2.54 -16.10 0.12
CA LEU A 183 3.12 -14.99 0.88
C LEU A 183 4.61 -14.80 0.60
N LYS A 184 5.38 -15.88 0.40
CA LYS A 184 6.80 -15.80 -0.01
C LYS A 184 6.97 -15.14 -1.38
N GLU A 185 6.04 -15.36 -2.29
CA GLU A 185 6.11 -14.86 -3.67
C GLU A 185 5.59 -13.43 -3.80
N TYR A 186 4.48 -13.10 -3.15
CA TYR A 186 3.74 -11.86 -3.37
C TYR A 186 3.63 -10.97 -2.13
N GLY A 187 4.11 -11.42 -0.97
CA GLY A 187 4.00 -10.71 0.30
C GLY A 187 2.62 -10.83 0.93
N ARG A 188 2.49 -10.35 2.16
CA ARG A 188 1.23 -10.32 2.92
C ARG A 188 0.56 -8.97 2.78
N PHE A 189 -0.67 -8.94 2.30
CA PHE A 189 -1.37 -7.70 1.97
C PHE A 189 -2.62 -7.52 2.83
N GLY A 190 -2.87 -6.29 3.27
CA GLY A 190 -4.13 -5.96 3.88
C GLY A 190 -4.41 -4.47 3.91
N TYR A 191 -5.68 -4.12 4.01
CA TYR A 191 -6.16 -2.75 4.11
C TYR A 191 -7.36 -2.71 5.06
N LEU A 192 -7.63 -1.54 5.64
CA LEU A 192 -8.71 -1.36 6.59
C LEU A 192 -10.05 -1.27 5.87
N GLU A 193 -11.11 -1.72 6.52
CA GLU A 193 -12.48 -1.43 6.09
C GLU A 193 -12.72 0.08 5.99
N SER A 194 -12.34 0.83 7.02
CA SER A 194 -12.33 2.29 7.02
C SER A 194 -11.47 2.85 8.17
N TRP A 195 -11.38 4.18 8.25
CA TRP A 195 -10.72 4.86 9.37
C TRP A 195 -11.54 4.83 10.68
N GLU A 196 -12.85 4.63 10.56
CA GLU A 196 -13.78 4.49 11.70
C GLU A 196 -13.80 3.04 12.19
N TYR A 197 -13.82 2.09 11.24
CA TYR A 197 -13.83 0.65 11.45
C TYR A 197 -12.45 0.07 11.11
N ARG A 198 -11.53 0.13 12.07
CA ARG A 198 -10.12 -0.25 11.87
C ARG A 198 -9.94 -1.77 11.97
N MET A 199 -10.44 -2.48 10.98
CA MET A 199 -10.32 -3.93 10.87
C MET A 199 -9.68 -4.24 9.52
N TYR A 200 -8.63 -5.06 9.53
CA TYR A 200 -7.98 -5.46 8.29
C TYR A 200 -8.84 -6.46 7.54
N ASN A 201 -9.04 -6.18 6.26
CA ASN A 201 -9.61 -7.12 5.30
C ASN A 201 -10.99 -7.65 5.76
N THR A 202 -11.86 -6.75 6.23
CA THR A 202 -13.25 -7.12 6.56
C THR A 202 -13.94 -7.73 5.35
N TYR A 203 -14.26 -9.02 5.44
CA TYR A 203 -14.45 -9.86 4.26
C TYR A 203 -15.79 -9.62 3.57
N ASP A 204 -16.84 -9.39 4.35
CA ASP A 204 -18.17 -9.07 3.85
C ASP A 204 -18.19 -7.75 3.06
N VAL A 205 -17.30 -6.81 3.41
CA VAL A 205 -17.08 -5.55 2.69
C VAL A 205 -16.11 -5.73 1.51
N HIS A 206 -15.02 -6.47 1.72
CA HIS A 206 -14.04 -6.80 0.68
C HIS A 206 -14.67 -7.52 -0.51
N PHE A 207 -15.73 -8.31 -0.31
CA PHE A 207 -16.53 -8.90 -1.39
C PHE A 207 -16.92 -7.87 -2.48
N TYR A 208 -17.24 -6.62 -2.09
CA TYR A 208 -17.58 -5.55 -3.03
C TYR A 208 -16.37 -4.76 -3.49
N ALA A 209 -15.40 -4.50 -2.60
CA ALA A 209 -14.24 -3.66 -2.90
C ALA A 209 -13.14 -4.38 -3.70
N SER A 210 -13.14 -5.72 -3.68
CA SER A 210 -12.10 -6.57 -4.27
C SER A 210 -11.95 -6.44 -5.79
N PHE A 211 -12.94 -5.94 -6.53
CA PHE A 211 -12.84 -5.85 -8.00
C PHE A 211 -11.62 -5.07 -8.49
N ALA A 212 -11.26 -3.98 -7.80
CA ALA A 212 -10.06 -3.22 -8.17
C ALA A 212 -8.77 -4.04 -7.97
N LEU A 213 -8.67 -4.79 -6.87
CA LEU A 213 -7.54 -5.70 -6.62
C LEU A 213 -7.56 -6.88 -7.58
N ALA A 214 -8.73 -7.46 -7.82
CA ALA A 214 -8.93 -8.58 -8.72
C ALA A 214 -8.48 -8.26 -10.16
N GLU A 215 -8.84 -7.08 -10.66
CA GLU A 215 -8.51 -6.68 -12.03
C GLU A 215 -7.07 -6.14 -12.16
N LEU A 216 -6.62 -5.31 -11.21
CA LEU A 216 -5.34 -4.59 -11.33
C LEU A 216 -4.17 -5.32 -10.65
N PHE A 217 -4.44 -6.03 -9.55
CA PHE A 217 -3.43 -6.71 -8.72
C PHE A 217 -3.86 -8.13 -8.35
N PRO A 218 -4.15 -9.02 -9.33
CA PRO A 218 -4.78 -10.32 -9.10
C PRO A 218 -4.01 -11.24 -8.15
N LYS A 219 -2.69 -11.05 -8.04
CA LYS A 219 -1.83 -11.80 -7.11
C LYS A 219 -2.01 -11.37 -5.65
N LEU A 220 -2.32 -10.10 -5.40
CA LEU A 220 -2.62 -9.60 -4.06
C LEU A 220 -4.01 -10.02 -3.61
N GLU A 221 -4.99 -10.00 -4.52
CA GLU A 221 -6.31 -10.58 -4.25
C GLU A 221 -6.20 -12.08 -3.94
N HIS A 222 -5.35 -12.81 -4.68
CA HIS A 222 -5.13 -14.22 -4.40
C HIS A 222 -4.51 -14.46 -3.01
N VAL A 223 -3.56 -13.63 -2.59
CA VAL A 223 -3.02 -13.64 -1.22
C VAL A 223 -4.14 -13.42 -0.21
N LEU A 224 -4.94 -12.36 -0.40
CA LEU A 224 -6.08 -12.03 0.47
C LEU A 224 -7.01 -13.23 0.60
N GLN A 225 -7.53 -13.75 -0.51
CA GLN A 225 -8.47 -14.86 -0.53
C GLN A 225 -7.91 -16.13 0.13
N ALA A 226 -6.59 -16.34 0.06
CA ALA A 226 -5.92 -17.48 0.71
C ALA A 226 -5.74 -17.32 2.24
N GLU A 227 -5.97 -16.12 2.78
CA GLU A 227 -5.94 -15.83 4.23
C GLU A 227 -7.34 -15.68 4.84
N MET A 228 -8.39 -15.58 4.01
CA MET A 228 -9.76 -15.33 4.47
C MET A 228 -10.39 -16.56 5.10
N ILE A 229 -10.61 -16.47 6.40
CA ILE A 229 -11.26 -17.45 7.27
C ILE A 229 -12.20 -16.73 8.27
N PRO A 230 -11.77 -15.67 8.97
CA PRO A 230 -12.63 -14.86 9.85
C PRO A 230 -13.38 -13.73 9.11
N HIS A 231 -14.27 -13.02 9.82
CA HIS A 231 -14.88 -11.76 9.37
C HIS A 231 -13.82 -10.71 9.03
N ASP A 232 -12.81 -10.56 9.90
CA ASP A 232 -11.70 -9.64 9.70
C ASP A 232 -10.39 -10.22 10.26
N LEU A 233 -9.27 -9.75 9.73
CA LEU A 233 -7.92 -10.14 10.14
C LEU A 233 -7.39 -9.34 11.34
N GLY A 234 -8.26 -8.66 12.08
CA GLY A 234 -7.93 -8.01 13.34
C GLY A 234 -7.70 -6.50 13.22
N ASN A 235 -7.48 -5.87 14.38
CA ASN A 235 -7.37 -4.42 14.53
C ASN A 235 -5.90 -3.98 14.72
N PRO A 236 -5.42 -2.92 14.04
CA PRO A 236 -4.04 -2.42 14.19
C PRO A 236 -3.67 -1.96 15.61
N ALA A 237 -4.65 -1.70 16.49
CA ALA A 237 -4.41 -1.40 17.89
C ALA A 237 -4.04 -2.64 18.74
N CYS A 238 -4.16 -3.84 18.18
CA CYS A 238 -3.81 -5.11 18.82
C CYS A 238 -2.74 -5.83 17.98
N GLU A 239 -2.96 -7.10 17.62
CA GLU A 239 -2.08 -7.90 16.77
C GLU A 239 -2.90 -8.51 15.62
N PRO A 240 -3.00 -7.80 14.47
CA PRO A 240 -3.60 -8.37 13.27
C PRO A 240 -3.00 -9.75 12.94
N TRP A 241 -3.81 -10.63 12.36
CA TRP A 241 -3.56 -12.04 12.05
C TRP A 241 -3.34 -13.00 13.23
N LEU A 242 -3.03 -12.50 14.43
CA LEU A 242 -3.08 -13.31 15.67
C LEU A 242 -4.43 -13.19 16.35
N LEU A 243 -4.97 -11.97 16.40
CA LEU A 243 -6.23 -11.62 17.05
C LEU A 243 -7.25 -11.19 15.99
N THR A 244 -7.72 -12.16 15.22
CA THR A 244 -8.75 -12.00 14.17
C THR A 244 -10.15 -11.83 14.76
N ASN A 245 -11.15 -11.48 13.94
CA ASN A 245 -12.52 -11.16 14.40
C ASN A 245 -12.52 -10.05 15.46
N ALA A 246 -11.85 -8.94 15.18
CA ALA A 246 -11.83 -7.79 16.08
C ALA A 246 -13.16 -7.05 16.12
N TYR A 247 -14.07 -7.30 15.17
CA TYR A 247 -15.44 -6.81 15.24
C TYR A 247 -16.21 -7.42 16.42
N VAL A 248 -16.72 -6.57 17.32
CA VAL A 248 -17.41 -7.00 18.55
C VAL A 248 -18.86 -6.53 18.66
N MET A 249 -19.38 -5.74 17.70
CA MET A 249 -20.73 -5.18 17.83
C MET A 249 -21.82 -6.24 17.66
N HIS A 250 -21.59 -7.22 16.78
CA HIS A 250 -22.46 -8.38 16.59
C HIS A 250 -21.64 -9.66 16.52
N ASN A 251 -22.28 -10.78 16.85
CA ASN A 251 -21.68 -12.09 16.65
C ASN A 251 -21.68 -12.46 15.17
N THR A 252 -20.52 -12.32 14.52
CA THR A 252 -20.34 -12.59 13.08
C THR A 252 -20.50 -14.06 12.73
N ALA A 253 -20.34 -14.98 13.69
CA ALA A 253 -20.63 -16.40 13.48
C ALA A 253 -22.12 -16.68 13.22
N LEU A 254 -23.01 -15.72 13.50
CA LEU A 254 -24.44 -15.80 13.20
C LEU A 254 -24.81 -15.12 11.86
N TRP A 255 -23.84 -14.59 11.12
CA TRP A 255 -24.09 -13.95 9.83
C TRP A 255 -24.28 -14.98 8.72
N LYS A 256 -25.21 -14.69 7.80
CA LYS A 256 -25.61 -15.62 6.73
C LYS A 256 -24.91 -15.36 5.39
N ASP A 257 -24.16 -14.27 5.28
CA ASP A 257 -23.60 -13.79 4.03
C ASP A 257 -22.10 -14.10 3.89
N LEU A 258 -21.31 -14.05 4.98
CA LEU A 258 -19.86 -14.30 4.96
C LEU A 258 -19.50 -15.61 4.25
N ASN A 259 -20.15 -16.71 4.62
CA ASN A 259 -19.90 -18.03 4.04
C ASN A 259 -20.20 -18.07 2.54
N LEU A 260 -21.33 -17.49 2.13
CA LEU A 260 -21.72 -17.44 0.71
C LEU A 260 -20.80 -16.53 -0.10
N LYS A 261 -20.39 -15.39 0.47
CA LYS A 261 -19.40 -14.50 -0.14
C LYS A 261 -18.08 -15.25 -0.36
N TYR A 262 -17.64 -16.10 0.58
CA TYR A 262 -16.43 -16.91 0.40
C TYR A 262 -16.52 -17.87 -0.78
N VAL A 263 -17.65 -18.57 -0.92
CA VAL A 263 -17.91 -19.48 -2.05
C VAL A 263 -17.91 -18.72 -3.37
N LEU A 264 -18.62 -17.60 -3.44
CA LEU A 264 -18.75 -16.79 -4.64
C LEU A 264 -17.41 -16.17 -5.06
N THR A 265 -16.66 -15.59 -4.13
CA THR A 265 -15.33 -15.01 -4.38
C THR A 265 -14.33 -16.08 -4.83
N SER A 266 -14.31 -17.25 -4.15
CA SER A 266 -13.44 -18.36 -4.57
C SER A 266 -13.74 -18.81 -6.00
N TYR A 267 -15.01 -18.90 -6.39
CA TYR A 267 -15.37 -19.27 -7.75
C TYR A 267 -15.05 -18.16 -8.77
N ARG A 268 -15.31 -16.90 -8.41
CA ARG A 268 -14.95 -15.72 -9.22
C ARG A 268 -13.46 -15.70 -9.52
N ASP A 269 -12.61 -15.85 -8.50
CA ASP A 269 -11.16 -15.74 -8.66
C ASP A 269 -10.60 -16.90 -9.48
N TYR A 270 -11.09 -18.12 -9.22
CA TYR A 270 -10.76 -19.29 -10.03
C TYR A 270 -11.07 -19.05 -11.52
N PHE A 271 -12.29 -18.59 -11.82
CA PHE A 271 -12.77 -18.49 -13.19
C PHE A 271 -12.22 -17.27 -13.94
N CYS A 272 -12.26 -16.09 -13.31
CA CYS A 272 -11.98 -14.81 -13.94
C CYS A 272 -10.50 -14.41 -13.86
N MET A 273 -9.78 -14.81 -12.81
CA MET A 273 -8.46 -14.23 -12.52
C MET A 273 -7.31 -15.23 -12.63
N LEU A 274 -7.51 -16.42 -12.04
CA LEU A 274 -6.46 -17.42 -11.91
C LEU A 274 -6.42 -18.39 -13.10
N LYS A 275 -7.02 -18.01 -14.23
CA LYS A 275 -7.03 -18.81 -15.48
C LYS A 275 -7.44 -20.27 -15.25
N LYS A 276 -8.37 -20.51 -14.33
CA LYS A 276 -8.84 -21.85 -13.94
C LYS A 276 -7.75 -22.72 -13.30
N ASP A 277 -6.85 -22.12 -12.52
CA ASP A 277 -5.85 -22.82 -11.73
C ASP A 277 -6.50 -23.81 -10.76
N LYS A 278 -6.27 -25.10 -11.02
CA LYS A 278 -6.83 -26.18 -10.20
C LYS A 278 -6.22 -26.24 -8.82
N THR A 279 -4.98 -25.79 -8.63
CA THR A 279 -4.32 -25.83 -7.32
C THR A 279 -5.02 -24.91 -6.32
N PHE A 280 -5.48 -23.74 -6.77
CA PHE A 280 -6.31 -22.85 -5.98
C PHE A 280 -7.68 -23.45 -5.64
N LEU A 281 -8.30 -24.14 -6.61
CA LEU A 281 -9.57 -24.81 -6.36
C LEU A 281 -9.40 -25.97 -5.36
N GLU A 282 -8.35 -26.77 -5.49
CA GLU A 282 -8.00 -27.85 -4.55
C GLU A 282 -7.75 -27.31 -3.13
N PHE A 283 -7.14 -26.12 -3.03
CA PHE A 283 -6.93 -25.43 -1.76
C PHE A 283 -8.24 -24.91 -1.13
N THR A 284 -9.10 -24.25 -1.90
CA THR A 284 -10.35 -23.63 -1.38
C THR A 284 -11.50 -24.62 -1.22
N TRP A 285 -11.52 -25.70 -2.00
CA TRP A 285 -12.64 -26.64 -2.08
C TRP A 285 -13.03 -27.28 -0.74
N PRO A 286 -12.10 -27.74 0.13
CA PRO A 286 -12.46 -28.29 1.44
C PRO A 286 -13.25 -27.29 2.28
N SER A 287 -12.82 -26.02 2.31
CA SER A 287 -13.52 -24.94 3.03
C SER A 287 -14.87 -24.64 2.38
N VAL A 288 -14.92 -24.46 1.06
CA VAL A 288 -16.17 -24.22 0.31
C VAL A 288 -17.20 -25.31 0.58
N LYS A 289 -16.79 -26.58 0.50
CA LYS A 289 -17.66 -27.73 0.75
C LYS A 289 -18.20 -27.73 2.18
N ALA A 290 -17.31 -27.54 3.17
CA ALA A 290 -17.71 -27.50 4.58
C ALA A 290 -18.72 -26.38 4.85
N LEU A 291 -18.52 -25.18 4.28
CA LEU A 291 -19.43 -24.04 4.43
C LEU A 291 -20.82 -24.32 3.83
N ILE A 292 -20.88 -24.97 2.66
CA ILE A 292 -22.14 -25.35 2.02
C ILE A 292 -22.87 -26.41 2.87
N GLU A 293 -22.16 -27.44 3.32
CA GLU A 293 -22.71 -28.51 4.16
C GLU A 293 -23.24 -27.96 5.49
N GLU A 294 -22.49 -27.04 6.13
CA GLU A 294 -22.93 -26.36 7.35
C GLU A 294 -24.20 -25.53 7.12
N GLY A 295 -24.24 -24.78 6.01
CA GLY A 295 -25.41 -24.01 5.58
C GLY A 295 -26.67 -24.87 5.47
N LEU A 296 -26.57 -26.00 4.75
CA LEU A 296 -27.68 -26.93 4.57
C LEU A 296 -28.10 -27.63 5.87
N ALA A 297 -27.16 -27.96 6.75
CA ALA A 297 -27.46 -28.69 7.97
C ALA A 297 -28.04 -27.82 9.09
N ASN A 298 -27.58 -26.58 9.24
CA ASN A 298 -27.85 -25.75 10.42
C ASN A 298 -28.68 -24.50 10.14
N TRP A 299 -28.68 -24.01 8.90
CA TRP A 299 -29.23 -22.70 8.55
C TRP A 299 -30.50 -22.77 7.70
N ASP A 300 -30.58 -23.76 6.81
CA ASP A 300 -31.83 -24.20 6.19
C ASP A 300 -32.63 -25.00 7.22
N ARG A 301 -33.77 -24.45 7.66
CA ARG A 301 -34.62 -25.06 8.71
C ARG A 301 -35.97 -25.51 8.18
N ASP A 302 -36.31 -25.15 6.95
CA ASP A 302 -37.59 -25.46 6.34
C ASP A 302 -37.45 -26.42 5.15
N GLY A 303 -36.23 -26.78 4.74
CA GLY A 303 -35.96 -27.80 3.73
C GLY A 303 -36.56 -27.44 2.37
N LYS A 304 -36.70 -26.15 2.11
CA LYS A 304 -37.28 -25.57 0.90
C LYS A 304 -36.23 -24.87 0.06
#